data_AF-G8Y212-F1
#
_entry.id   AF-G8Y212-F1
#
_cell.length_a   1.000
_cell.length_b   1.000
_cell.length_c   1.000
_cell.angle_alpha   90.00
_cell.angle_beta   90.00
_cell.angle_gamma   90.00
#
_symmetry.space_group_name_H-M   'P 1'
#
loop_
_entity.id
_entity.type
_entity.pdbx_description
1 polymer ?
#
loop_
_entity_poly.entity_id
_entity_poly.type
_entity_poly.pdbx_seq_one_letter_code
_entity_poly.pdbx_strand_id
1 'polypeptide(L)'
;MTDMEQIKPTYRNIASSLLDDMLVNIIRQQMIVAMSQQRALYNMVGDMKGGNFLIEDSGSPNKDIFGHDKQKLKTSDISKYFPCDNCGRNIAAGRLSQHMSKCLERKRR
;
A
#
# COMPACT_ATOMS: atom_id res chain seq x y z
N MET A 1 -19.53 -40.08 34.09
CA MET A 1 -18.24 -39.75 34.72
C MET A 1 -17.17 -40.33 33.82
N THR A 2 -16.66 -39.54 32.88
CA THR A 2 -15.53 -39.93 32.02
C THR A 2 -14.26 -39.62 32.80
N ASP A 3 -13.55 -40.68 33.17
CA ASP A 3 -12.27 -40.59 33.88
C ASP A 3 -11.28 -39.75 33.08
N MET A 4 -10.82 -38.64 33.68
CA MET A 4 -9.71 -37.87 33.14
C MET A 4 -8.42 -38.66 33.41
N GLU A 5 -7.98 -39.43 32.41
CA GLU A 5 -6.70 -40.11 32.43
C GLU A 5 -5.57 -39.07 32.56
N GLN A 6 -4.95 -39.02 33.75
CA GLN A 6 -3.90 -38.04 34.03
C GLN A 6 -2.63 -38.37 33.22
N ILE A 7 -2.37 -37.57 32.19
CA ILE A 7 -1.18 -37.69 31.36
C ILE A 7 0.06 -37.37 32.20
N LYS A 8 0.97 -38.34 32.35
CA LYS A 8 2.25 -38.13 33.05
C LYS A 8 3.06 -37.02 32.35
N PRO A 9 3.51 -35.97 33.07
CA PRO A 9 4.27 -34.90 32.48
C PRO A 9 5.63 -35.45 31.99
N THR A 10 5.78 -35.48 30.68
CA THR A 10 7.03 -35.82 29.99
C THR A 10 7.57 -34.55 29.35
N TYR A 11 8.90 -34.43 29.21
CA TYR A 11 9.54 -33.25 28.57
C TYR A 11 8.88 -32.90 27.23
N ARG A 12 8.48 -33.92 26.45
CA ARG A 12 7.82 -33.78 25.16
C ARG A 12 6.45 -33.10 25.27
N ASN A 13 5.64 -33.49 26.25
CA ASN A 13 4.29 -32.96 26.43
C ASN A 13 4.33 -31.52 26.96
N ILE A 14 5.33 -31.21 27.80
CA ILE A 14 5.54 -29.84 28.29
C ILE A 14 6.04 -28.94 27.16
N ALA A 15 7.03 -29.41 26.38
CA ALA A 15 7.56 -28.66 25.24
C ALA A 15 6.49 -28.41 24.16
N SER A 16 5.63 -29.39 23.86
CA SER A 16 4.52 -29.19 22.93
C SER A 16 3.49 -28.21 23.49
N SER A 17 3.10 -28.35 24.76
CA SER A 17 2.16 -27.42 25.39
C SER A 17 2.69 -25.98 25.45
N LEU A 18 3.99 -25.79 25.66
CA LEU A 18 4.64 -24.48 25.64
C LEU A 18 4.64 -23.89 24.22
N LEU A 19 4.97 -24.70 23.22
CA LEU A 19 4.93 -24.29 21.82
C LEU A 19 3.51 -23.89 21.40
N ASP A 20 2.51 -24.67 21.78
CA ASP A 20 1.10 -24.38 21.49
C ASP A 20 0.68 -23.06 22.12
N ASP A 21 1.03 -22.81 23.39
CA ASP A 21 0.70 -21.54 24.06
C ASP A 21 1.39 -20.34 23.39
N MET A 22 2.66 -20.48 23.02
CA MET A 22 3.38 -19.43 22.28
C MET A 22 2.74 -19.15 20.91
N LEU A 23 2.41 -20.19 20.14
CA LEU A 23 1.78 -20.04 18.83
C LEU A 23 0.39 -19.42 18.94
N VAL A 24 -0.42 -19.87 19.90
CA VAL A 24 -1.75 -19.30 20.14
C VAL A 24 -1.66 -17.82 20.49
N ASN A 25 -0.68 -17.42 21.31
CA ASN A 25 -0.49 -16.02 21.68
C ASN A 25 -0.05 -15.17 20.48
N ILE A 26 0.90 -15.66 19.67
CA ILE A 26 1.34 -14.96 18.45
C ILE A 26 0.17 -14.78 17.48
N ILE A 27 -0.59 -15.84 17.22
CA ILE A 27 -1.72 -15.81 16.29
C ILE A 27 -2.80 -14.84 16.80
N ARG A 28 -3.15 -14.89 18.09
CA ARG A 28 -4.12 -13.97 18.70
C ARG A 28 -3.67 -12.53 18.58
N GLN A 29 -2.41 -12.24 18.89
CA GLN A 29 -1.88 -10.87 18.79
C GLN A 29 -1.94 -10.36 17.34
N GLN A 30 -1.52 -11.18 16.38
CA GLN A 30 -1.55 -10.79 14.96
C GLN A 30 -2.98 -10.55 14.47
N MET A 31 -3.92 -11.41 14.88
CA MET A 31 -5.34 -11.25 14.54
C MET A 31 -5.92 -9.95 15.09
N ILE A 32 -5.66 -9.64 16.37
CA ILE A 32 -6.14 -8.40 17.01
C ILE A 32 -5.59 -7.19 16.26
N VAL A 33 -4.30 -7.18 15.92
CA VAL A 33 -3.68 -6.09 15.17
C VAL A 33 -4.34 -5.93 13.80
N ALA A 34 -4.46 -7.01 13.02
CA ALA A 34 -5.06 -6.96 11.69
C ALA A 34 -6.52 -6.48 11.72
N MET A 35 -7.33 -7.01 12.63
CA MET A 35 -8.73 -6.63 12.77
C MET A 35 -8.88 -5.17 13.25
N SER A 36 -8.04 -4.73 14.20
CA SER A 36 -8.07 -3.35 14.69
C SER A 36 -7.71 -2.35 13.59
N GLN A 37 -6.70 -2.67 12.78
CA GLN A 37 -6.28 -1.85 11.63
C GLN A 37 -7.38 -1.80 10.57
N GLN A 38 -7.94 -2.94 10.18
CA GLN A 38 -9.03 -2.99 9.21
C GLN A 38 -10.24 -2.18 9.67
N ARG A 39 -10.62 -2.32 10.95
CA ARG A 39 -11.75 -1.58 11.53
C ARG A 39 -11.47 -0.08 11.59
N ALA A 40 -10.25 0.32 11.97
CA ALA A 40 -9.86 1.72 11.99
C ALA A 40 -9.92 2.34 10.57
N LEU A 41 -9.38 1.64 9.57
CA LEU A 41 -9.42 2.08 8.17
C LEU A 41 -10.85 2.18 7.65
N TYR A 42 -11.69 1.18 7.91
CA TYR A 42 -13.09 1.18 7.49
C TYR A 42 -13.87 2.33 8.15
N ASN A 43 -13.63 2.62 9.42
CA ASN A 43 -14.30 3.72 10.10
C ASN A 43 -13.82 5.10 9.62
N MET A 44 -12.54 5.24 9.28
CA MET A 44 -11.97 6.52 8.83
C MET A 44 -12.34 6.85 7.39
N VAL A 45 -12.34 5.85 6.50
CA VAL A 45 -12.47 6.07 5.05
C VAL A 45 -13.80 5.53 4.48
N GLY A 46 -14.55 4.75 5.26
CA GLY A 46 -15.85 4.19 4.88
C GLY A 46 -15.75 2.89 4.07
N ASP A 47 -16.88 2.49 3.47
CA ASP A 47 -16.97 1.31 2.60
C ASP A 47 -16.18 1.57 1.31
N MET A 48 -15.01 0.93 1.18
CA MET A 48 -14.08 0.99 0.04
C MET A 48 -14.65 0.41 -1.27
N LYS A 49 -15.96 0.47 -1.49
CA LYS A 49 -16.59 0.03 -2.76
C LYS A 49 -16.20 0.90 -3.97
N GLY A 50 -15.53 2.03 -3.76
CA GLY A 50 -15.06 2.92 -4.83
C GLY A 50 -13.54 3.11 -4.87
N GLY A 51 -12.79 2.50 -3.95
CA GLY A 51 -11.34 2.52 -3.98
C GLY A 51 -10.86 1.39 -4.87
N ASN A 52 -10.61 1.67 -6.15
CA ASN A 52 -10.02 0.76 -7.14
C ASN A 52 -8.60 0.28 -6.78
N PHE A 53 -8.28 -0.01 -5.52
CA PHE A 53 -7.07 -0.74 -5.16
C PHE A 53 -7.24 -2.19 -5.62
N LEU A 54 -7.13 -2.38 -6.93
CA LEU A 54 -7.10 -3.66 -7.60
C LEU A 54 -5.82 -4.36 -7.14
N ILE A 55 -5.92 -5.15 -6.07
CA ILE A 55 -5.11 -6.35 -5.94
C ILE A 55 -5.71 -7.36 -6.92
N GLU A 56 -5.56 -7.11 -8.23
CA GLU A 56 -5.79 -8.15 -9.24
C GLU A 56 -4.74 -9.22 -8.97
N ASP A 57 -5.17 -10.39 -8.47
CA ASP A 57 -4.35 -11.59 -8.25
C ASP A 57 -3.62 -12.02 -9.54
N SER A 58 -4.18 -11.62 -10.69
CA SER A 58 -3.57 -11.66 -12.03
C SER A 58 -3.14 -10.26 -12.46
N GLY A 59 -2.14 -9.68 -11.79
CA GLY A 59 -1.75 -8.29 -11.96
C GLY A 59 -1.69 -7.86 -13.42
N SER A 60 -2.59 -6.97 -13.86
CA SER A 60 -2.45 -6.31 -15.15
C SER A 60 -1.33 -5.26 -15.03
N PRO A 61 -0.10 -5.52 -15.51
CA PRO A 61 1.05 -4.64 -15.26
C PRO A 61 0.88 -3.25 -15.90
N ASN A 62 -0.11 -3.12 -16.78
CA ASN A 62 -0.43 -1.92 -17.52
C ASN A 62 -1.53 -1.07 -16.88
N LYS A 63 -2.13 -1.46 -15.75
CA LYS A 63 -3.06 -0.59 -15.00
C LYS A 63 -2.39 -0.01 -13.75
N ASP A 64 -2.82 1.17 -13.31
CA ASP A 64 -2.40 1.79 -12.06
C ASP A 64 -3.34 1.42 -10.89
N ILE A 65 -3.07 1.97 -9.71
CA ILE A 65 -3.85 1.76 -8.47
C ILE A 65 -5.27 2.35 -8.50
N PHE A 66 -5.65 3.01 -9.59
CA PHE A 66 -7.00 3.50 -9.85
C PHE A 66 -7.66 2.78 -11.03
N GLY A 67 -6.96 1.80 -11.63
CA GLY A 67 -7.41 1.06 -12.80
C GLY A 67 -7.18 1.78 -14.13
N HIS A 68 -6.41 2.88 -14.16
CA HIS A 68 -6.08 3.59 -15.39
C HIS A 68 -4.93 2.91 -16.14
N ASP A 69 -5.04 2.87 -17.47
CA ASP A 69 -4.00 2.31 -18.33
C ASP A 69 -2.76 3.23 -18.38
N LYS A 70 -1.59 2.67 -18.04
CA LYS A 70 -0.29 3.34 -18.03
C LYS A 70 0.07 3.96 -19.38
N GLN A 71 -0.29 3.31 -20.50
CA GLN A 71 0.03 3.84 -21.83
C GLN A 71 -0.79 5.10 -22.13
N LYS A 72 -2.07 5.10 -21.74
CA LYS A 72 -2.94 6.28 -21.85
C LYS A 72 -2.46 7.39 -20.92
N LEU A 73 -2.06 7.05 -19.70
CA LEU A 73 -1.58 8.02 -18.72
C LEU A 73 -0.30 8.73 -19.19
N LYS A 74 0.70 7.97 -19.69
CA LYS A 74 1.94 8.54 -20.25
C LYS A 74 1.68 9.57 -21.35
N THR A 75 0.78 9.26 -22.27
CA THR A 75 0.44 10.18 -23.37
C THR A 75 -0.26 11.43 -22.84
N SER A 76 -1.18 11.26 -21.89
CA SER A 76 -1.91 12.36 -21.27
C SER A 76 -1.04 13.25 -20.40
N ASP A 77 -0.02 12.71 -19.73
CA ASP A 77 0.85 13.50 -18.85
C ASP A 77 1.77 14.40 -19.66
N ILE A 78 2.30 13.91 -20.80
CA ILE A 78 3.16 14.69 -21.68
C ILE A 78 2.42 15.91 -22.27
N SER A 79 1.11 15.81 -22.47
CA SER A 79 0.28 16.89 -23.02
C SER A 79 -0.22 17.90 -21.98
N LYS A 80 -0.03 17.65 -20.68
CA LYS A 80 -0.35 18.62 -19.63
C LYS A 80 0.59 19.81 -19.68
N TYR A 81 0.05 21.01 -19.48
CA TYR A 81 0.82 22.25 -19.40
C TYR A 81 0.85 22.75 -17.96
N PHE A 82 2.03 23.21 -17.52
CA PHE A 82 2.25 23.77 -16.20
C PHE A 82 2.76 25.21 -16.33
N PRO A 83 2.24 26.16 -15.54
CA PRO A 83 2.79 27.50 -15.51
C PRO A 83 4.18 27.49 -14.89
N CYS A 84 5.12 28.23 -15.48
CA CYS A 84 6.43 28.44 -14.90
C CYS A 84 6.44 29.71 -14.05
N ASP A 85 6.61 29.56 -12.74
CA ASP A 85 6.66 30.70 -11.79
C ASP A 85 7.82 31.66 -12.04
N ASN A 86 8.84 31.23 -12.77
CA ASN A 86 10.00 32.07 -13.07
C ASN A 86 9.78 33.01 -14.27
N CYS A 87 9.05 32.56 -15.30
CA CYS A 87 8.87 33.35 -16.53
C CYS A 87 7.42 33.55 -16.98
N GLY A 88 6.45 33.01 -16.23
CA GLY A 88 5.02 33.10 -16.51
C GLY A 88 4.54 32.31 -17.72
N ARG A 89 5.40 31.52 -18.37
CA ARG A 89 5.02 30.73 -19.56
C ARG A 89 4.40 29.39 -19.15
N ASN A 90 3.40 28.95 -19.91
CA ASN A 90 2.87 27.60 -19.81
C ASN A 90 3.75 26.60 -20.58
N ILE A 91 4.30 25.61 -19.87
CA ILE A 91 5.28 24.66 -20.39
C ILE A 91 4.67 23.26 -20.37
N ALA A 92 4.74 22.54 -21.49
CA ALA A 92 4.33 21.14 -21.55
C ALA A 92 5.18 20.28 -20.60
N ALA A 93 4.56 19.35 -19.90
CA ALA A 93 5.18 18.48 -18.89
C ALA A 93 6.46 17.80 -19.40
N GLY A 94 6.39 17.24 -20.61
CA GLY A 94 7.52 16.54 -21.23
C GLY A 94 8.72 17.44 -21.56
N ARG A 95 8.55 18.77 -21.52
CA ARG A 95 9.61 19.76 -21.77
C ARG A 95 9.97 20.58 -20.53
N LEU A 96 9.33 20.31 -19.39
CA LEU A 96 9.50 21.11 -18.18
C LEU A 96 10.94 21.09 -17.67
N SER A 97 11.61 19.93 -17.69
CA SER A 97 13.03 19.80 -17.27
C SER A 97 13.98 20.65 -18.13
N GLN A 98 13.88 20.54 -19.45
CA GLN A 98 14.70 21.30 -20.40
C GLN A 98 14.45 22.81 -20.28
N HIS A 99 13.18 23.20 -20.08
CA HIS A 99 12.83 24.57 -19.82
C HIS A 99 13.46 25.07 -18.52
N MET A 100 13.40 24.30 -17.44
CA MET A 100 13.86 24.70 -16.12
C MET A 100 15.36 25.00 -16.10
N SER A 101 16.18 24.17 -16.75
CA SER A 101 17.62 24.42 -16.92
C SER A 101 17.89 25.78 -17.57
N LYS A 102 17.23 26.09 -18.70
CA LYS A 102 17.43 27.34 -19.45
C LYS A 102 16.81 28.56 -18.78
N CYS A 103 15.65 28.39 -18.17
CA CYS A 103 14.89 29.48 -17.58
C CYS A 103 15.56 30.01 -16.31
N LEU A 104 16.11 29.11 -15.49
CA LEU A 104 16.79 29.48 -14.25
C LEU A 104 18.16 30.14 -14.52
N GLU A 105 18.89 29.70 -15.55
CA GLU A 105 20.12 30.35 -15.99
C GLU A 105 19.90 31.81 -16.42
N ARG A 106 18.79 32.10 -17.09
CA ARG A 106 18.45 33.47 -17.53
C ARG A 106 18.12 34.42 -16.38
N LYS A 107 17.56 33.94 -15.27
CA LYS A 107 17.26 34.77 -14.09
C LYS A 107 18.51 35.11 -13.28
N ARG A 108 19.56 34.28 -13.36
CA ARG A 108 20.82 34.48 -12.63
C ARG A 108 21.74 35.53 -13.25
N ARG A 109 21.42 36.03 -14.44
CA ARG A 109 22.07 37.17 -15.09
C ARG A 109 21.15 38.38 -15.00
#